data_AF-A0A7C9GG11-F1
#
_entry.id   AF-A0A7C9GG11-F1
#
_cell.length_a   1.000
_cell.length_b   1.000
_cell.length_c   1.000
_cell.angle_alpha   90.00
_cell.angle_beta   90.00
_cell.angle_gamma   90.00
#
_symmetry.space_group_name_H-M   'P 1'
#
loop_
_entity.id
_entity.type
_entity.pdbx_description
1 polymer ?
#
loop_
_entity_poly.entity_id
_entity_poly.type
_entity_poly.pdbx_seq_one_letter_code
_entity_poly.pdbx_strand_id
1 'polypeptide(L)'
;MRRDRLIFNKRNNDVRKYTMPKIRHLAIIAMDPEELARFYCDVFDMEVIDRSPTGGVFLSDGYFNIALLPNRAEGKANGINHFGFLVDDVAEVEERLKKWKVSGPKARPDNRYYAETRATDPEGNMFDLSVHGFLKKETGEDRKTAAGEKTKTRENV
;
A
#
# COMPACT_ATOMS: atom_id res chain seq x y z
N MET A 1 -35.80 -2.65 -23.22
CA MET A 1 -34.42 -2.83 -22.71
C MET A 1 -34.01 -1.57 -21.97
N ARG A 2 -34.04 -1.60 -20.62
CA ARG A 2 -33.58 -0.48 -19.79
C ARG A 2 -32.06 -0.58 -19.72
N ARG A 3 -31.36 0.47 -20.15
CA ARG A 3 -29.92 0.63 -19.93
C ARG A 3 -29.75 0.99 -18.46
N ASP A 4 -29.24 0.05 -17.67
CA ASP A 4 -28.85 0.31 -16.30
C ASP A 4 -27.71 1.34 -16.32
N ARG A 5 -28.10 2.58 -16.05
CA ARG A 5 -27.23 3.73 -15.92
C ARG A 5 -26.37 3.47 -14.68
N LEU A 6 -25.11 3.09 -14.92
CA LEU A 6 -24.05 3.03 -13.91
C LEU A 6 -24.22 4.24 -12.97
N ILE A 7 -24.50 4.00 -11.70
CA ILE A 7 -24.67 5.05 -10.69
C ILE A 7 -23.27 5.62 -10.43
N PHE A 8 -22.82 6.52 -11.31
CA PHE A 8 -21.76 7.46 -10.97
C PHE A 8 -22.37 8.36 -9.92
N ASN A 9 -21.98 8.10 -8.67
CA ASN A 9 -22.46 8.84 -7.53
C ASN A 9 -21.99 10.29 -7.67
N LYS A 10 -22.83 11.14 -8.27
CA LYS A 10 -22.77 12.61 -8.15
C LYS A 10 -23.00 12.93 -6.67
N ARG A 11 -21.95 12.77 -5.86
CA ARG A 11 -21.95 13.25 -4.48
C ARG A 11 -21.43 14.68 -4.49
N ASN A 12 -22.28 15.53 -3.94
CA ASN A 12 -22.15 16.96 -3.79
C ASN A 12 -20.78 17.36 -3.22
N ASN A 13 -20.45 18.63 -3.47
CA ASN A 13 -19.24 19.34 -3.06
C ASN A 13 -19.12 19.54 -1.54
N ASP A 14 -19.63 18.60 -0.74
CA ASP A 14 -19.34 18.51 0.68
C ASP A 14 -17.87 18.13 0.78
N VAL A 15 -17.07 19.06 1.30
CA VAL A 15 -15.64 18.93 1.60
C VAL A 15 -15.40 17.52 2.11
N ARG A 16 -14.82 16.64 1.29
CA ARG A 16 -14.44 15.33 1.80
C ARG A 16 -13.49 15.62 2.95
N LYS A 17 -13.86 15.19 4.16
CA LYS A 17 -13.01 15.31 5.36
C LYS A 17 -11.63 14.70 5.13
N TYR A 18 -11.51 13.80 4.14
CA TYR A 18 -10.29 13.11 3.72
C TYR A 18 -10.16 13.03 2.20
N THR A 19 -8.93 13.02 1.72
CA THR A 19 -8.65 12.88 0.29
C THR A 19 -9.01 11.47 -0.19
N MET A 20 -9.31 11.33 -1.49
CA MET A 20 -9.56 10.01 -2.06
C MET A 20 -8.28 9.17 -1.99
N PRO A 21 -8.29 7.96 -1.39
CA PRO A 21 -7.14 7.07 -1.41
C PRO A 21 -6.58 6.84 -2.81
N LYS A 22 -5.26 6.79 -2.92
CA LYS A 22 -4.55 6.62 -4.19
C LYS A 22 -3.80 5.31 -4.22
N ILE A 23 -3.84 4.59 -5.33
CA ILE A 23 -2.92 3.46 -5.53
C ILE A 23 -1.53 4.05 -5.71
N ARG A 24 -0.59 3.63 -4.86
CA ARG A 24 0.78 4.18 -4.80
C ARG A 24 1.85 3.10 -4.74
N HIS A 25 1.43 1.85 -4.80
CA HIS A 25 2.30 0.70 -4.63
C HIS A 25 1.80 -0.47 -5.46
N LEU A 26 2.74 -1.20 -6.08
CA LEU A 26 2.53 -2.49 -6.72
C LEU A 26 3.64 -3.45 -6.28
N ALA A 27 3.27 -4.66 -5.91
CA ALA A 27 4.22 -5.72 -5.61
C ALA A 27 4.19 -6.79 -6.71
N ILE A 28 5.36 -7.17 -7.18
CA ILE A 28 5.58 -8.20 -8.18
C ILE A 28 6.47 -9.28 -7.57
N ILE A 29 6.05 -10.54 -7.67
CA ILE A 29 6.94 -11.67 -7.35
C ILE A 29 7.79 -11.97 -8.58
N ALA A 30 9.09 -11.97 -8.40
CA ALA A 30 10.08 -12.19 -9.44
C ALA A 30 11.07 -13.28 -9.03
N MET A 31 11.50 -14.10 -9.98
CA MET A 31 12.59 -15.06 -9.77
C MET A 31 13.92 -14.35 -9.49
N ASP A 32 14.22 -13.31 -10.27
CA ASP A 32 15.38 -12.44 -10.08
C ASP A 32 14.91 -10.97 -9.97
N PRO A 33 14.73 -10.47 -8.73
CA PRO A 33 14.37 -9.07 -8.51
C PRO A 33 15.41 -8.06 -9.01
N GLU A 34 16.70 -8.38 -9.05
CA GLU A 34 17.75 -7.44 -9.48
C GLU A 34 17.83 -7.35 -11.01
N GLU A 35 17.66 -8.47 -11.72
CA GLU A 35 17.53 -8.45 -13.18
C GLU A 35 16.28 -7.68 -13.61
N LEU A 36 15.14 -7.95 -12.96
CA LEU A 36 13.91 -7.21 -13.24
C LEU A 36 14.02 -5.73 -12.86
N ALA A 37 14.75 -5.39 -11.79
CA ALA A 37 15.03 -4.01 -11.43
C ALA A 37 15.81 -3.29 -12.54
N ARG A 38 16.89 -3.91 -13.03
CA ARG A 38 17.68 -3.37 -14.15
C ARG A 38 16.82 -3.09 -15.37
N PHE A 39 15.93 -4.01 -15.74
CA PHE A 39 15.00 -3.77 -16.83
C PHE A 39 14.16 -2.50 -16.63
N TYR A 40 13.56 -2.32 -15.45
CA TYR A 40 12.74 -1.14 -15.18
C TYR A 40 13.55 0.17 -15.12
N CYS A 41 14.77 0.11 -14.57
CA CYS A 41 15.69 1.24 -14.55
C CYS A 41 16.12 1.62 -15.98
N ASP A 42 16.54 0.64 -16.78
CA ASP A 42 17.11 0.89 -18.11
C ASP A 42 16.06 1.30 -19.14
N VAL A 43 14.84 0.77 -19.05
CA VAL A 43 13.77 0.99 -20.04
C VAL A 43 12.88 2.18 -19.69
N PHE A 44 12.67 2.44 -18.40
CA PHE A 44 11.70 3.43 -17.92
C PHE A 44 12.29 4.46 -16.96
N ASP A 45 13.62 4.51 -16.82
CA ASP A 45 14.35 5.45 -15.96
C ASP A 45 13.89 5.42 -14.49
N MET A 46 13.35 4.30 -14.03
CA MET A 46 12.95 4.16 -12.62
C MET A 46 14.18 4.13 -11.72
N GLU A 47 14.07 4.73 -10.54
CA GLU A 47 15.15 4.76 -9.56
C GLU A 47 14.99 3.67 -8.51
N VAL A 48 16.08 2.99 -8.15
CA VAL A 48 16.09 2.11 -6.98
C VAL A 48 16.12 2.96 -5.72
N ILE A 49 15.03 2.95 -4.96
CA ILE A 49 14.89 3.72 -3.72
C ILE A 49 15.25 2.91 -2.47
N ASP A 50 15.21 1.57 -2.56
CA ASP A 50 15.55 0.70 -1.43
C ASP A 50 15.87 -0.74 -1.84
N ARG A 51 16.55 -1.46 -0.96
CA ARG A 51 16.79 -2.91 -1.04
C ARG A 51 16.59 -3.55 0.32
N SER A 52 15.86 -4.67 0.38
CA SER A 52 15.73 -5.42 1.62
C SER A 52 16.86 -6.45 1.77
N PRO A 53 17.30 -6.76 3.01
CA PRO A 53 18.24 -7.85 3.27
C PRO A 53 17.76 -9.23 2.81
N THR A 54 16.46 -9.34 2.52
CA THR A 54 15.79 -10.56 2.09
C THR A 54 15.69 -10.71 0.57
N GLY A 55 16.34 -9.84 -0.20
CA GLY A 55 16.41 -9.90 -1.66
C GLY A 55 15.31 -9.12 -2.40
N GLY A 56 14.56 -8.26 -1.71
CA GLY A 56 13.58 -7.39 -2.36
C GLY A 56 14.22 -6.11 -2.89
N VAL A 57 13.78 -5.64 -4.06
CA VAL A 57 14.23 -4.38 -4.66
C VAL A 57 13.02 -3.45 -4.83
N PHE A 58 13.16 -2.20 -4.41
CA PHE A 58 12.07 -1.22 -4.44
C PHE A 58 12.43 -0.09 -5.39
N LEU A 59 11.57 0.13 -6.37
CA LEU A 59 11.74 1.13 -7.43
C LEU A 59 10.74 2.26 -7.28
N SER A 60 11.06 3.43 -7.80
CA SER A 60 10.10 4.52 -7.97
C SER A 60 10.37 5.40 -9.19
N ASP A 61 9.31 5.99 -9.72
CA ASP A 61 9.34 7.11 -10.68
C ASP A 61 9.11 8.48 -9.99
N GLY A 62 9.21 8.54 -8.65
CA GLY A 62 8.88 9.70 -7.82
C GLY A 62 7.39 9.82 -7.46
N TYR A 63 6.51 9.11 -8.17
CA TYR A 63 5.07 9.05 -7.93
C TYR A 63 4.61 7.64 -7.53
N PHE A 64 5.12 6.58 -8.09
CA PHE A 64 4.65 5.23 -7.89
C PHE A 64 5.78 4.36 -7.37
N ASN A 65 5.46 3.40 -6.50
CA ASN A 65 6.44 2.43 -6.03
C ASN A 65 6.15 1.04 -6.58
N ILE A 66 7.19 0.38 -7.06
CA ILE A 66 7.16 -1.04 -7.42
C ILE A 66 8.07 -1.79 -6.46
N ALA A 67 7.53 -2.76 -5.73
CA ALA A 67 8.30 -3.70 -4.92
C ALA A 67 8.47 -5.03 -5.67
N LEU A 68 9.71 -5.33 -6.03
CA LEU A 68 10.12 -6.58 -6.63
C LEU A 68 10.51 -7.54 -5.50
N LEU A 69 9.70 -8.56 -5.29
CA LEU A 69 9.84 -9.51 -4.20
C LEU A 69 10.41 -10.83 -4.74
N PRO A 70 11.40 -11.44 -4.07
CA PRO A 70 11.97 -12.69 -4.54
C PRO A 70 10.94 -13.82 -4.42
N ASN A 71 10.84 -14.64 -5.46
CA ASN A 71 10.11 -15.89 -5.40
C ASN A 71 10.90 -16.89 -4.56
N ARG A 72 10.28 -17.41 -3.50
CA ARG A 72 10.91 -18.34 -2.55
C ARG A 72 10.57 -19.80 -2.80
N ALA A 73 10.05 -20.14 -3.98
CA ALA A 73 9.56 -21.46 -4.33
C ALA A 73 8.47 -22.00 -3.37
N GLU A 74 7.76 -21.11 -2.68
CA GLU A 74 6.68 -21.41 -1.73
C GLU A 74 5.35 -21.70 -2.45
N GLY A 75 5.38 -22.17 -3.71
CA GLY A 75 4.19 -22.37 -4.54
C GLY A 75 3.51 -21.09 -5.03
N LYS A 76 4.15 -19.92 -4.89
CA LYS A 76 3.64 -18.65 -5.43
C LYS A 76 4.10 -18.49 -6.88
N ALA A 77 3.15 -18.16 -7.77
CA ALA A 77 3.46 -17.81 -9.15
C ALA A 77 4.20 -16.46 -9.21
N ASN A 78 5.03 -16.30 -10.25
CA ASN A 78 5.59 -15.00 -10.60
C ASN A 78 4.50 -14.06 -11.12
N GLY A 79 4.76 -12.76 -11.05
CA GLY A 79 3.87 -11.71 -11.55
C GLY A 79 3.26 -10.85 -10.45
N ILE A 80 2.20 -10.12 -10.79
CA ILE A 80 1.52 -9.19 -9.88
C ILE A 80 1.00 -9.96 -8.67
N ASN A 81 1.33 -9.46 -7.47
CA ASN A 81 0.98 -10.11 -6.22
C ASN A 81 -0.03 -9.32 -5.39
N HIS A 82 0.19 -8.02 -5.22
CA HIS A 82 -0.73 -7.11 -4.54
C HIS A 82 -0.46 -5.67 -4.96
N PHE A 83 -1.39 -4.79 -4.67
CA PHE A 83 -1.23 -3.34 -4.81
C PHE A 83 -1.43 -2.66 -3.45
N GLY A 84 -1.17 -1.36 -3.35
CA GLY A 84 -1.32 -0.64 -2.08
C GLY A 84 -1.93 0.73 -2.24
N PHE A 85 -2.79 1.09 -1.30
CA PHE A 85 -3.38 2.42 -1.19
C PHE A 85 -2.62 3.27 -0.17
N LEU A 86 -2.28 4.48 -0.59
CA LEU A 86 -2.00 5.58 0.32
C LEU A 86 -3.33 6.15 0.83
N VAL A 87 -3.50 6.17 2.14
CA VAL A 87 -4.70 6.60 2.84
C VAL A 87 -4.34 7.64 3.90
N ASP A 88 -5.28 8.51 4.25
CA ASP A 88 -5.05 9.48 5.32
C ASP A 88 -5.18 8.84 6.72
N ASP A 89 -6.04 7.83 6.86
CA ASP A 89 -6.33 7.11 8.10
C ASP A 89 -6.74 5.65 7.82
N VAL A 90 -5.96 4.70 8.35
CA VAL A 90 -6.24 3.25 8.21
C VAL A 90 -7.52 2.86 8.95
N ALA A 91 -7.80 3.42 10.12
CA ALA A 91 -8.96 3.07 10.94
C ALA A 91 -10.27 3.44 10.23
N GLU A 92 -10.29 4.57 9.50
CA GLU A 92 -11.45 4.96 8.70
C GLU A 92 -11.70 3.98 7.53
N VAL A 93 -10.64 3.46 6.91
CA VAL A 93 -10.75 2.45 5.87
C VAL A 93 -11.25 1.13 6.46
N GLU A 94 -10.74 0.73 7.63
CA GLU A 94 -11.19 -0.43 8.37
C GLU A 94 -12.69 -0.38 8.68
N GLU A 95 -13.20 0.75 9.19
CA GLU A 95 -14.64 0.92 9.44
C GLU A 95 -15.48 0.78 8.17
N ARG A 96 -14.97 1.23 7.03
CA ARG A 96 -15.64 1.04 5.73
C ARG A 96 -15.60 -0.42 5.28
N LEU A 97 -14.51 -1.14 5.53
CA LEU A 97 -14.34 -2.55 5.17
C LEU A 97 -15.28 -3.46 5.95
N LYS A 98 -15.66 -3.13 7.20
CA LYS A 98 -16.65 -3.90 8.00
C LYS A 98 -18.00 -4.11 7.32
N LYS A 99 -18.35 -3.29 6.33
CA LYS A 99 -19.58 -3.41 5.53
C LYS A 99 -19.51 -4.50 4.46
N TRP A 100 -18.33 -5.08 4.24
CA TRP A 100 -18.05 -6.07 3.21
C TRP A 100 -17.62 -7.40 3.82
N LYS A 101 -17.91 -8.49 3.13
CA LYS A 101 -17.45 -9.83 3.52
C LYS A 101 -16.03 -10.08 2.98
N VAL A 102 -15.05 -9.36 3.52
CA VAL A 102 -13.64 -9.41 3.10
C VAL A 102 -12.71 -9.67 4.29
N SER A 103 -11.46 -10.03 4.00
CA SER A 103 -10.44 -10.26 5.03
C SER A 103 -9.66 -8.98 5.32
N GLY A 104 -9.34 -8.73 6.60
CA GLY A 104 -8.53 -7.59 7.03
C GLY A 104 -9.33 -6.29 7.24
N PRO A 105 -8.64 -5.18 7.54
CA PRO A 105 -7.19 -5.02 7.54
C PRO A 105 -6.52 -5.69 8.75
N LYS A 106 -5.47 -6.49 8.52
CA LYS A 106 -4.64 -7.09 9.58
C LYS A 106 -3.28 -6.39 9.62
N ALA A 107 -2.80 -6.08 10.82
CA ALA A 107 -1.45 -5.55 11.02
C ALA A 107 -0.39 -6.51 10.46
N ARG A 108 0.62 -5.94 9.80
CA ARG A 108 1.78 -6.68 9.30
C ARG A 108 2.88 -6.70 10.37
N PRO A 109 3.81 -7.68 10.34
CA PRO A 109 4.95 -7.69 11.27
C PRO A 109 5.72 -6.35 11.25
N ASP A 110 6.15 -5.88 12.42
CA ASP A 110 6.73 -4.53 12.62
C ASP A 110 7.98 -4.22 11.77
N ASN A 111 8.64 -5.25 11.23
CA ASN A 111 9.81 -5.14 10.35
C ASN A 111 9.49 -4.72 8.90
N ARG A 112 8.22 -4.40 8.59
CA ARG A 112 7.79 -3.88 7.29
C ARG A 112 7.69 -2.36 7.36
N TYR A 113 8.55 -1.66 6.62
CA TYR A 113 8.64 -0.19 6.66
C TYR A 113 7.50 0.54 5.91
N TYR A 114 6.89 -0.08 4.89
CA TYR A 114 5.99 0.63 3.95
C TYR A 114 4.57 0.06 3.84
N ALA A 115 4.25 -1.02 4.57
CA ALA A 115 2.94 -1.67 4.50
C ALA A 115 2.44 -1.96 5.92
N GLU A 116 1.48 -1.16 6.38
CA GLU A 116 1.04 -1.16 7.79
C GLU A 116 -0.03 -2.21 8.03
N THR A 117 -0.98 -2.34 7.10
CA THR A 117 -2.04 -3.35 7.17
C THR A 117 -2.37 -3.95 5.80
N ARG A 118 -2.89 -5.18 5.79
CA ARG A 118 -3.30 -5.91 4.58
C ARG A 118 -4.76 -6.32 4.65
N ALA A 119 -5.48 -6.14 3.54
CA ALA A 119 -6.85 -6.61 3.35
C ALA A 119 -7.05 -7.23 1.96
N THR A 120 -8.26 -7.72 1.68
CA THR A 120 -8.67 -8.18 0.35
C THR A 120 -9.87 -7.40 -0.15
N ASP A 121 -10.02 -7.33 -1.47
CA ASP A 121 -11.29 -6.95 -2.08
C ASP A 121 -12.26 -8.17 -2.12
N PRO A 122 -13.50 -8.00 -2.60
CA PRO A 122 -14.46 -9.10 -2.70
C PRO A 122 -14.06 -10.25 -3.63
N GLU A 123 -13.17 -10.00 -4.59
CA GLU A 123 -12.65 -11.00 -5.54
C GLU A 123 -11.38 -11.68 -5.01
N GLY A 124 -10.93 -11.33 -3.80
CA GLY A 124 -9.76 -11.91 -3.17
C GLY A 124 -8.43 -11.26 -3.58
N ASN A 125 -8.46 -10.15 -4.33
CA ASN A 125 -7.23 -9.41 -4.63
C ASN A 125 -6.69 -8.79 -3.34
N MET A 126 -5.42 -9.06 -3.05
CA MET A 126 -4.75 -8.51 -1.87
C MET A 126 -4.38 -7.05 -2.12
N PHE A 127 -4.61 -6.21 -1.11
CA PHE A 127 -4.07 -4.87 -1.08
C PHE A 127 -3.53 -4.48 0.30
N ASP A 128 -2.54 -3.60 0.31
CA ASP A 128 -1.96 -3.02 1.52
C ASP A 128 -2.45 -1.57 1.71
N LEU A 129 -2.51 -1.13 2.96
CA LEU A 129 -2.79 0.26 3.34
C LEU A 129 -1.54 0.87 4.01
N SER A 130 -1.25 2.11 3.65
CA SER A 130 -0.20 2.91 4.28
C SER A 130 -0.63 4.37 4.40
N VAL A 131 -0.22 5.05 5.48
CA VAL A 131 -0.40 6.50 5.63
C VAL A 131 0.81 7.32 5.20
N HIS A 132 1.99 6.70 5.13
CA HIS A 132 3.25 7.39 4.81
C HIS A 132 3.77 7.12 3.39
N GLY A 133 3.20 6.11 2.72
CA GLY A 133 3.62 5.70 1.39
C GLY A 133 4.99 5.03 1.39
N PHE A 134 5.83 5.39 0.42
CA PHE A 134 7.10 4.70 0.15
C PHE A 134 8.34 5.62 0.21
N LEU A 135 8.14 6.94 0.32
CA LEU A 135 9.25 7.91 0.31
C LEU A 135 9.89 8.11 1.69
N LYS A 136 9.21 7.70 2.77
CA LYS A 136 9.74 7.72 4.13
C LYS A 136 9.87 6.31 4.66
N LYS A 137 11.07 5.95 5.10
CA LYS A 137 11.33 4.74 5.88
C LYS A 137 10.87 4.99 7.31
N GLU A 138 9.80 4.33 7.75
CA GLU A 138 9.35 4.38 9.14
C GLU A 138 9.14 2.95 9.67
N THR A 139 9.77 2.65 10.80
CA THR A 139 9.67 1.36 11.51
C THR A 139 8.39 1.29 12.38
N GLY A 140 8.06 0.09 12.88
CA GLY A 140 7.00 -0.07 13.90
C GLY A 140 7.19 0.76 15.16
N GLU A 141 8.44 1.04 15.52
CA GLU A 141 8.83 1.79 16.69
C GLU A 141 8.73 3.30 16.45
N ASP A 142 9.12 3.76 15.25
CA ASP A 142 8.92 5.16 14.83
C ASP A 142 7.42 5.52 14.86
N ARG A 143 6.57 4.58 14.44
CA ARG A 143 5.10 4.71 14.46
C ARG A 143 4.53 4.86 15.87
N LYS A 144 5.00 4.07 16.85
CA LYS A 144 4.54 4.16 18.26
C LYS A 144 4.97 5.49 18.91
N THR A 145 6.14 5.99 18.55
CA THR A 145 6.68 7.24 19.09
C THR A 145 5.91 8.46 18.57
N ALA A 146 5.63 8.52 17.26
CA ALA A 146 4.86 9.60 16.65
C ALA A 146 3.37 9.63 17.11
N ALA A 147 2.77 8.47 17.36
CA ALA A 147 1.40 8.39 17.90
C ALA A 147 1.31 8.92 19.36
N GLY A 148 2.35 8.69 20.17
CA GLY A 148 2.43 9.20 21.53
C GLY A 148 2.54 10.74 21.59
N GLU A 149 3.28 11.35 20.67
CA GLU A 149 3.43 12.81 20.59
C GLU A 149 2.15 13.52 20.11
N LYS A 150 1.42 12.93 19.16
CA LYS A 150 0.10 13.44 18.70
C LYS A 150 -0.98 13.36 19.79
N THR A 151 -0.86 12.42 20.72
CA THR A 151 -1.82 12.27 21.83
C THR A 151 -1.58 13.34 22.90
N LYS A 152 -0.31 13.61 23.25
CA LYS A 152 0.06 14.68 24.20
C LYS A 152 -0.27 16.10 23.72
N THR A 153 -0.30 16.33 22.40
CA THR A 153 -0.66 17.65 21.84
C THR A 153 -2.17 17.88 21.79
N ARG A 154 -3.00 16.82 21.85
CA ARG A 154 -4.46 16.94 21.94
C ARG A 154 -5.00 17.11 23.36
N GLU A 155 -4.23 16.70 24.37
CA GLU A 155 -4.60 16.86 25.79
C GLU A 155 -4.25 18.24 26.36
N ASN A 156 -3.47 19.06 25.63
CA ASN A 156 -3.03 20.40 26.05
C ASN A 156 -3.75 21.55 25.31
N VAL A 157 -4.93 21.31 24.72
CA VAL A 157 -5.80 22.33 24.10
C VAL A 157 -7.20 22.24 24.66
#